data_AF-A0AAV7R4F6-F1
#
_entry.id   AF-A0AAV7R4F6-F1
#
_cell.length_a   1.000
_cell.length_b   1.000
_cell.length_c   1.000
_cell.angle_alpha   90.00
_cell.angle_beta   90.00
_cell.angle_gamma   90.00
#
_symmetry.space_group_name_H-M   'P 1'
#
loop_
_entity.id
_entity.type
_entity.pdbx_description
1 polymer ?
#
loop_
_entity_poly.entity_id
_entity_poly.type
_entity_poly.pdbx_seq_one_letter_code
_entity_poly.pdbx_strand_id
1 'polypeptide(L)'
;MRSGLRELSGGLREVRGGLREVRSGPREVRGGLREVRGGLREVRSVHRDLSGGLREVSGGLREVRSGLREVIGGLREVSGGLREVRGGLREMRGGLREVSGGLREVRSGLREMRSGLRELSGGLREVRSGPREVRGGLREVRSGLREVSGGLREVRSVHREVSGGL
;
A
#
# COMPACT_ATOMS: atom_id res chain seq x y z
N MET A 1 111.59 -51.75 8.84
CA MET A 1 110.69 -52.17 9.96
C MET A 1 109.96 -51.01 10.62
N ARG A 2 110.62 -49.90 11.01
CA ARG A 2 109.96 -48.75 11.67
C ARG A 2 108.95 -47.96 10.79
N SER A 3 109.12 -47.94 9.46
CA SER A 3 108.18 -47.27 8.51
C SER A 3 106.85 -48.02 8.36
N GLY A 4 106.89 -49.33 8.07
CA GLY A 4 105.68 -50.14 7.92
C GLY A 4 104.83 -50.24 9.20
N LEU A 5 105.44 -50.17 10.38
CA LEU A 5 104.69 -50.09 11.64
C LEU A 5 104.00 -48.72 11.83
N ARG A 6 104.58 -47.63 11.33
CA ARG A 6 103.93 -46.30 11.34
C ARG A 6 102.75 -46.25 10.38
N GLU A 7 102.90 -46.78 9.16
CA GLU A 7 101.82 -46.89 8.17
C GLU A 7 100.65 -47.75 8.69
N LEU A 8 100.94 -48.91 9.28
CA LEU A 8 99.94 -49.77 9.92
C LEU A 8 99.22 -49.04 11.06
N SER A 9 99.95 -48.27 11.88
CA SER A 9 99.34 -47.48 12.97
C SER A 9 98.45 -46.33 12.45
N GLY A 10 98.76 -45.77 11.27
CA GLY A 10 97.95 -44.77 10.57
C GLY A 10 96.65 -45.38 10.03
N GLY A 11 96.75 -46.49 9.29
CA GLY A 11 95.58 -47.20 8.76
C GLY A 11 94.63 -47.70 9.86
N LEU A 12 95.16 -48.19 10.99
CA LEU A 12 94.33 -48.57 12.14
C LEU A 12 93.64 -47.37 12.80
N ARG A 13 94.25 -46.18 12.80
CA ARG A 13 93.61 -44.94 13.28
C ARG A 13 92.48 -44.50 12.36
N GLU A 14 92.67 -44.57 11.04
CA GLU A 14 91.64 -44.27 10.04
C GLU A 14 90.46 -45.24 10.14
N VAL A 15 90.72 -46.55 10.21
CA VAL A 15 89.67 -47.57 10.40
C VAL A 15 88.91 -47.32 11.71
N ARG A 16 89.60 -46.96 12.79
CA ARG A 16 88.95 -46.60 14.06
C ARG A 16 88.12 -45.32 13.96
N GLY A 17 88.52 -44.35 13.14
CA GLY A 17 87.75 -43.15 12.81
C GLY A 17 86.48 -43.49 12.04
N GLY A 18 86.61 -44.21 10.93
CA GLY A 18 85.48 -44.66 10.12
C GLY A 18 84.50 -45.54 10.92
N LEU A 19 84.98 -46.43 11.78
CA LEU A 19 84.10 -47.21 12.68
C LEU A 19 83.37 -46.35 13.70
N ARG A 20 83.94 -45.22 14.16
CA ARG A 20 83.24 -44.27 15.04
C ARG A 20 82.14 -43.52 14.29
N GLU A 21 82.40 -43.11 13.05
CA GLU A 21 81.41 -42.45 12.18
C GLU A 21 80.27 -43.40 11.79
N VAL A 22 80.58 -44.63 11.39
CA VAL A 22 79.58 -45.68 11.14
C VAL A 22 78.74 -45.95 12.38
N ARG A 23 79.32 -45.83 13.57
CA ARG A 23 78.59 -45.98 14.85
C ARG A 23 77.76 -44.76 15.22
N SER A 24 78.10 -43.54 14.76
CA SER A 24 77.32 -42.32 15.02
C SER A 24 76.18 -42.11 14.02
N GLY A 25 76.34 -42.50 12.76
CA GLY A 25 75.34 -42.33 11.70
C GLY A 25 73.93 -42.83 12.07
N PRO A 26 73.75 -44.04 12.63
CA PRO A 26 72.43 -44.51 13.08
C PRO A 26 71.78 -43.66 14.17
N ARG A 27 72.57 -42.98 15.02
CA ARG A 27 72.04 -42.07 16.05
C ARG A 27 71.51 -40.79 15.42
N GLU A 28 72.22 -40.24 14.44
CA GLU A 28 71.80 -39.06 13.68
C GLU A 28 70.53 -39.35 12.87
N VAL A 29 70.50 -40.48 12.15
CA VAL A 29 69.30 -40.95 11.43
C VAL A 29 68.12 -41.11 12.40
N ARG A 30 68.34 -41.69 13.58
CA ARG A 30 67.28 -41.82 14.60
C ARG A 30 66.80 -40.46 15.12
N GLY A 31 67.69 -39.47 15.22
CA GLY A 31 67.36 -38.07 15.52
C GLY A 31 66.44 -37.48 14.45
N GLY A 32 66.88 -37.51 13.19
CA GLY A 32 66.09 -37.00 12.05
C GLY A 32 64.71 -37.68 11.92
N LEU A 33 64.64 -39.01 12.11
CA LEU A 33 63.35 -39.72 12.10
C LEU A 33 62.42 -39.30 13.24
N ARG A 34 62.95 -38.94 14.41
CA ARG A 34 62.13 -38.42 15.52
C ARG A 34 61.59 -37.03 15.19
N GLU A 35 62.40 -36.16 14.60
CA GLU A 35 61.98 -34.83 14.16
C GLU A 35 60.90 -34.91 13.08
N VAL A 36 61.11 -35.72 12.04
CA VAL A 36 60.10 -35.99 10.99
C VAL A 36 58.79 -36.51 11.60
N ARG A 37 58.87 -37.45 12.54
CA ARG A 37 57.68 -37.95 13.24
C ARG A 37 56.98 -36.87 14.06
N GLY A 38 57.73 -35.94 14.65
CA GLY A 38 57.21 -34.75 15.33
C GLY A 38 56.44 -33.85 14.36
N GLY A 39 57.08 -33.46 13.26
CA GLY A 39 56.45 -32.62 12.24
C GLY A 39 55.19 -33.25 11.63
N LEU A 40 55.19 -34.56 11.36
CA LEU A 40 53.99 -35.25 10.87
C LEU A 40 52.83 -35.25 11.88
N ARG A 41 53.12 -35.30 13.19
CA ARG A 41 52.09 -35.20 14.23
C ARG A 41 51.49 -33.79 14.26
N GLU A 42 52.31 -32.77 14.13
CA GLU A 42 51.88 -31.36 14.07
C GLU A 42 51.02 -31.10 12.84
N VAL A 43 51.47 -31.51 11.65
CA VAL A 43 50.69 -31.43 10.39
C VAL A 43 49.34 -32.13 10.54
N ARG A 44 49.30 -33.32 11.15
CA ARG A 44 48.04 -34.03 11.40
C ARG A 44 47.13 -33.30 12.40
N SER A 45 47.69 -32.54 13.34
CA SER A 45 46.90 -31.69 14.24
C SER A 45 46.28 -30.54 13.46
N VAL A 46 47.11 -29.76 12.76
CA VAL A 46 46.67 -28.61 11.94
C VAL A 46 45.63 -29.03 10.91
N HIS A 47 45.79 -30.18 10.26
CA HIS A 47 44.79 -30.71 9.33
C HIS A 47 43.44 -30.97 10.03
N ARG A 48 43.44 -31.54 11.24
CA ARG A 48 42.20 -31.77 12.00
C ARG A 48 41.53 -30.46 12.36
N ASP A 49 42.31 -29.48 12.82
CA ASP A 49 41.79 -28.16 13.19
C ASP A 49 41.20 -27.43 11.98
N LEU A 50 41.90 -27.44 10.84
CA LEU A 50 41.40 -26.91 9.57
C LEU A 50 40.10 -27.60 9.12
N SER A 51 40.03 -28.93 9.29
CA SER A 51 38.81 -29.68 8.93
C SER A 51 37.64 -29.34 9.83
N GLY A 52 37.90 -29.06 11.11
CA GLY A 52 36.91 -28.54 12.06
C GLY A 52 36.41 -27.16 11.63
N GLY A 53 37.32 -26.21 11.40
CA GLY A 53 36.99 -24.86 10.96
C GLY A 53 36.20 -24.83 9.64
N LEU A 54 36.55 -25.67 8.67
CA LEU A 54 35.78 -25.78 7.41
C LEU A 54 34.35 -26.31 7.63
N ARG A 55 34.15 -27.22 8.59
CA ARG A 55 32.80 -27.70 8.95
C ARG A 55 31.98 -26.60 9.62
N GLU A 56 32.59 -25.83 10.52
CA GLU A 56 31.94 -24.68 11.17
C GLU A 56 31.54 -23.62 10.15
N VAL A 57 32.44 -23.24 9.24
CA VAL A 57 32.14 -22.31 8.14
C VAL A 57 31.01 -22.84 7.27
N SER A 58 31.03 -24.14 6.93
CA SER A 58 29.93 -24.75 6.16
C SER A 58 28.60 -24.70 6.90
N GLY A 59 28.60 -24.90 8.21
CA GLY A 59 27.43 -24.73 9.08
C GLY A 59 26.91 -23.30 9.04
N GLY A 60 27.76 -22.31 9.32
CA GLY A 60 27.39 -20.89 9.30
C GLY A 60 26.85 -20.45 7.94
N LEU A 61 27.42 -20.91 6.83
CA LEU A 61 26.91 -20.61 5.48
C LEU A 61 25.51 -21.20 5.23
N ARG A 62 25.19 -22.36 5.82
CA ARG A 62 23.84 -22.94 5.73
C ARG A 62 22.84 -22.13 6.54
N GLU A 63 23.21 -21.69 7.74
CA GLU A 63 22.38 -20.82 8.58
C GLU A 63 22.10 -19.47 7.90
N VAL A 64 23.14 -18.81 7.37
CA VAL A 64 23.00 -17.56 6.60
C VAL A 64 22.06 -17.78 5.41
N ARG A 65 22.21 -18.88 4.68
CA ARG A 65 21.32 -19.21 3.55
C ARG A 65 19.88 -19.42 4.02
N SER A 66 19.64 -20.02 5.18
CA SER A 66 18.30 -20.17 5.75
C SER A 66 17.70 -18.81 6.10
N GLY A 67 18.44 -17.98 6.85
CA GLY A 67 18.00 -16.63 7.22
C GLY A 67 17.69 -15.76 6.00
N LEU A 68 18.49 -15.85 4.93
CA LEU A 68 18.19 -15.14 3.68
C LEU A 68 16.88 -15.61 3.03
N ARG A 69 16.55 -16.91 3.09
CA ARG A 69 15.26 -17.41 2.58
C ARG A 69 14.08 -16.90 3.40
N GLU A 70 14.22 -16.85 4.72
CA GLU A 70 13.21 -16.29 5.61
C GLU A 70 12.98 -14.81 5.34
N VAL A 71 14.05 -14.02 5.20
CA VAL A 71 13.98 -12.60 4.82
C VAL A 71 13.28 -12.42 3.48
N ILE A 72 13.61 -13.22 2.47
CA ILE A 72 12.93 -13.18 1.16
C ILE A 72 11.44 -13.51 1.30
N GLY A 73 11.08 -14.49 2.16
CA GLY A 73 9.69 -14.81 2.49
C GLY A 73 8.95 -13.63 3.09
N GLY A 74 9.49 -13.04 4.16
CA GLY A 74 8.90 -11.86 4.81
C GLY A 74 8.75 -10.66 3.87
N LEU A 75 9.74 -10.41 3.00
CA LEU A 75 9.64 -9.34 2.00
C LEU A 75 8.50 -9.57 0.98
N ARG A 76 8.23 -10.83 0.62
CA ARG A 76 7.11 -11.18 -0.27
C ARG A 76 5.76 -10.95 0.43
N GLU A 77 5.64 -11.32 1.70
CA GLU A 77 4.44 -11.08 2.51
C GLU A 77 4.17 -9.58 2.65
N VAL A 78 5.18 -8.79 3.00
CA VAL A 78 5.09 -7.32 3.06
C VAL A 78 4.65 -6.74 1.71
N SER A 79 5.23 -7.21 0.60
CA SER A 79 4.82 -6.77 -0.74
C SER A 79 3.37 -7.12 -1.06
N GLY A 80 2.90 -8.30 -0.63
CA GLY A 80 1.50 -8.71 -0.72
C GLY A 80 0.57 -7.77 0.04
N GLY A 81 0.84 -7.56 1.33
CA GLY A 81 0.05 -6.66 2.18
C GLY A 81 -0.01 -5.23 1.64
N LEU A 82 1.10 -4.69 1.10
CA LEU A 82 1.10 -3.37 0.47
C LEU A 82 0.21 -3.29 -0.78
N ARG A 83 0.08 -4.38 -1.56
CA ARG A 83 -0.82 -4.44 -2.71
C ARG A 83 -2.28 -4.46 -2.27
N GLU A 84 -2.60 -5.20 -1.21
CA GLU A 84 -3.94 -5.24 -0.62
C GLU A 84 -4.36 -3.87 -0.08
N VAL A 85 -3.50 -3.22 0.70
CA VAL A 85 -3.73 -1.85 1.20
C VAL A 85 -3.96 -0.88 0.03
N ARG A 86 -3.17 -0.97 -1.03
CA ARG A 86 -3.36 -0.13 -2.23
C ARG A 86 -4.70 -0.41 -2.92
N GLY A 87 -5.15 -1.67 -2.94
CA GLY A 87 -6.47 -2.07 -3.41
C GLY A 87 -7.59 -1.41 -2.60
N GLY A 88 -7.56 -1.60 -1.27
CA GLY A 88 -8.55 -1.01 -0.36
C GLY A 88 -8.61 0.52 -0.43
N LEU A 89 -7.48 1.21 -0.58
CA LEU A 89 -7.45 2.66 -0.77
C LEU A 89 -8.10 3.11 -2.09
N ARG A 90 -8.01 2.31 -3.15
CA ARG A 90 -8.68 2.60 -4.43
C ARG A 90 -10.20 2.43 -4.30
N GLU A 91 -10.65 1.37 -3.64
CA GLU A 91 -12.06 1.11 -3.37
C GLU A 91 -12.67 2.22 -2.50
N MET A 92 -11.99 2.59 -1.41
CA MET A 92 -12.39 3.70 -0.55
C MET A 92 -12.52 5.01 -1.34
N ARG A 93 -11.57 5.31 -2.23
CA ARG A 93 -11.63 6.48 -3.10
C ARG A 93 -12.82 6.41 -4.07
N GLY A 94 -13.15 5.23 -4.57
CA GLY A 94 -14.35 4.98 -5.37
C GLY A 94 -15.62 5.30 -4.60
N GLY A 95 -15.80 4.70 -3.42
CA GLY A 95 -16.96 4.95 -2.56
C GLY A 95 -17.12 6.41 -2.15
N LEU A 96 -16.02 7.12 -1.86
CA LEU A 96 -16.07 8.56 -1.57
C LEU A 96 -16.54 9.41 -2.77
N ARG A 97 -16.22 9.01 -4.00
CA ARG A 97 -16.71 9.68 -5.21
C ARG A 97 -18.21 9.45 -5.39
N GLU A 98 -18.69 8.23 -5.16
CA GLU A 98 -20.11 7.88 -5.22
C GLU A 98 -20.92 8.67 -4.18
N VAL A 99 -20.45 8.71 -2.93
CA VAL A 99 -21.08 9.52 -1.88
C VAL A 99 -21.12 11.00 -2.27
N SER A 100 -20.03 11.55 -2.82
CA SER A 100 -20.00 12.94 -3.29
C SER A 100 -20.99 13.18 -4.44
N GLY A 101 -21.14 12.21 -5.35
CA GLY A 101 -22.15 12.23 -6.41
C GLY A 101 -23.57 12.29 -5.84
N GLY A 102 -23.92 11.34 -4.97
CA GLY A 102 -25.23 11.28 -4.32
C GLY A 102 -25.56 12.55 -3.53
N LEU A 103 -24.60 13.14 -2.82
CA LEU A 103 -24.80 14.42 -2.12
C LEU A 103 -25.10 15.58 -3.08
N ARG A 104 -24.54 15.58 -4.30
CA ARG A 104 -24.85 16.59 -5.32
C ARG A 104 -26.26 16.42 -5.86
N GLU A 105 -26.69 15.18 -6.10
CA GLU A 105 -28.05 14.85 -6.54
C GLU A 105 -29.09 15.27 -5.49
N VAL A 106 -28.87 14.90 -4.22
CA VAL A 106 -29.72 15.33 -3.10
C VAL A 106 -29.83 16.86 -3.06
N ARG A 107 -28.70 17.57 -3.20
CA ARG A 107 -28.70 19.03 -3.23
C ARG A 107 -29.50 19.59 -4.42
N SER A 108 -29.46 18.96 -5.59
CA SER A 108 -30.27 19.36 -6.74
C SER A 108 -31.75 19.16 -6.46
N GLY A 109 -32.13 17.97 -5.99
CA GLY A 109 -33.53 17.66 -5.65
C GLY A 109 -34.11 18.61 -4.58
N LEU A 110 -33.31 18.99 -3.58
CA LEU A 110 -33.74 19.99 -2.58
C LEU A 110 -33.95 21.40 -3.20
N ARG A 111 -33.17 21.78 -4.22
CA ARG A 111 -33.38 23.05 -4.94
C ARG A 111 -34.66 23.00 -5.77
N GLU A 112 -34.89 21.91 -6.49
CA GLU A 112 -36.11 21.68 -7.28
C GLU A 112 -37.35 21.69 -6.40
N MET A 113 -37.33 20.95 -5.28
CA MET A 113 -38.41 20.97 -4.29
C MET A 113 -38.69 22.38 -3.78
N ARG A 114 -37.65 23.15 -3.45
CA ARG A 114 -37.81 24.54 -3.01
C ARG A 114 -38.44 25.44 -4.08
N SER A 115 -38.09 25.24 -5.35
CA SER A 115 -38.72 25.97 -6.46
C SER A 115 -40.19 25.59 -6.61
N GLY A 116 -40.52 24.30 -6.60
CA GLY A 116 -41.91 23.83 -6.65
C GLY A 116 -42.76 24.34 -5.48
N LEU A 117 -42.21 24.41 -4.27
CA LEU A 117 -42.89 25.00 -3.12
C LEU A 117 -43.16 26.51 -3.30
N ARG A 118 -42.28 27.24 -3.98
CA ARG A 118 -42.51 28.67 -4.30
C ARG A 118 -43.62 28.84 -5.32
N GLU A 119 -43.62 28.02 -6.37
CA GLU A 119 -44.67 28.01 -7.40
C GLU A 119 -46.03 27.68 -6.80
N LEU A 120 -46.10 26.62 -5.98
CA LEU A 120 -47.32 26.26 -5.24
C LEU A 120 -47.80 27.40 -4.35
N SER A 121 -46.89 28.07 -3.64
CA SER A 121 -47.23 29.24 -2.81
C SER A 121 -47.80 30.40 -3.65
N GLY A 122 -47.26 30.61 -4.85
CA GLY A 122 -47.78 31.58 -5.83
C GLY A 122 -49.19 31.24 -6.29
N GLY A 123 -49.41 30.02 -6.78
CA GLY A 123 -50.73 29.56 -7.22
C GLY A 123 -51.78 29.62 -6.10
N LEU A 124 -51.42 29.29 -4.86
CA LEU A 124 -52.33 29.44 -3.71
C LEU A 124 -52.72 30.90 -3.44
N ARG A 125 -51.84 31.87 -3.72
CA ARG A 125 -52.16 33.30 -3.59
C ARG A 125 -53.13 33.75 -4.67
N GLU A 126 -52.95 33.29 -5.91
CA GLU A 126 -53.86 33.57 -7.03
C GLU A 126 -55.25 32.97 -6.80
N VAL A 127 -55.31 31.70 -6.37
CA VAL A 127 -56.59 31.06 -5.99
C VAL A 127 -57.28 31.85 -4.87
N ARG A 128 -56.53 32.40 -3.93
CA ARG A 128 -57.08 33.22 -2.85
C ARG A 128 -57.56 34.61 -3.32
N SER A 129 -56.99 35.19 -4.39
CA SER A 129 -57.42 36.48 -4.92
C SER A 129 -58.63 36.37 -5.86
N GLY A 130 -58.78 35.27 -6.59
CA GLY A 130 -59.87 35.04 -7.54
C GLY A 130 -61.29 35.36 -7.01
N PRO A 131 -61.70 34.92 -5.81
CA PRO A 131 -63.01 35.27 -5.25
C PRO A 131 -63.26 36.77 -5.08
N ARG A 132 -62.20 37.56 -4.82
CA ARG A 132 -62.32 39.03 -4.74
C ARG A 132 -62.57 39.65 -6.11
N GLU A 133 -61.87 39.17 -7.12
CA GLU A 133 -62.03 39.61 -8.52
C GLU A 133 -63.43 39.26 -9.03
N VAL A 134 -63.87 38.01 -8.82
CA VAL A 134 -65.24 37.56 -9.16
C VAL A 134 -66.29 38.43 -8.46
N ARG A 135 -66.11 38.73 -7.17
CA ARG A 135 -67.01 39.61 -6.42
C ARG A 135 -67.02 41.04 -6.98
N GLY A 136 -65.87 41.53 -7.45
CA GLY A 136 -65.74 42.81 -8.14
C GLY A 136 -66.57 42.85 -9.43
N GLY A 137 -66.36 41.89 -10.32
CA GLY A 137 -67.12 41.79 -11.58
C GLY A 137 -68.62 41.64 -11.36
N LEU A 138 -69.05 40.83 -10.37
CA LEU A 138 -70.47 40.72 -10.03
C LEU A 138 -71.09 42.05 -9.55
N ARG A 139 -70.31 42.92 -8.90
CA ARG A 139 -70.77 44.26 -8.51
C ARG A 139 -70.93 45.17 -9.72
N GLU A 140 -69.98 45.13 -10.66
CA GLU A 140 -70.05 45.90 -11.91
C GLU A 140 -71.25 45.49 -12.77
N VAL A 141 -71.45 44.19 -12.97
CA VAL A 141 -72.63 43.64 -13.67
C VAL A 141 -73.92 44.12 -13.01
N ARG A 142 -73.99 44.05 -11.66
CA ARG A 142 -75.16 44.54 -10.92
C ARG A 142 -75.39 46.04 -11.11
N SER A 143 -74.32 46.85 -11.22
CA SER A 143 -74.43 48.28 -11.50
C SER A 143 -75.02 48.54 -12.89
N GLY A 144 -74.46 47.91 -13.92
CA GLY A 144 -74.94 48.05 -15.30
C GLY A 144 -76.41 47.60 -15.44
N LEU A 145 -76.82 46.52 -14.78
CA LEU A 145 -78.23 46.10 -14.76
C LEU A 145 -79.17 47.15 -14.14
N ARG A 146 -78.71 47.89 -13.13
CA ARG A 146 -79.49 48.99 -12.53
C ARG A 146 -79.60 50.17 -13.49
N GLU A 147 -78.53 50.51 -14.20
CA GLU A 147 -78.52 51.58 -15.21
C GLU A 147 -79.47 51.25 -16.37
N VAL A 148 -79.38 50.04 -16.93
CA VAL A 148 -80.32 49.56 -17.97
C VAL A 148 -81.76 49.60 -17.46
N SER A 149 -82.00 49.14 -16.24
CA SER A 149 -83.33 49.21 -15.62
C SER A 149 -83.81 50.65 -15.40
N GLY A 150 -82.91 51.59 -15.20
CA GLY A 150 -83.20 53.02 -15.11
C GLY A 150 -83.64 53.58 -16.47
N GLY A 151 -82.81 53.37 -17.49
CA GLY A 151 -83.10 53.81 -18.87
C GLY A 151 -84.42 53.22 -19.41
N LEU A 152 -84.72 51.95 -19.12
CA LEU A 152 -86.00 51.34 -19.51
C LEU A 152 -87.22 52.02 -18.86
N ARG A 153 -87.09 52.51 -17.61
CA ARG A 153 -88.18 53.26 -16.95
C ARG A 153 -88.38 54.62 -17.58
N GLU A 154 -87.31 55.28 -17.96
CA GLU A 154 -87.32 56.57 -18.64
C GLU A 154 -87.94 56.45 -20.04
N VAL A 155 -87.53 55.45 -20.83
CA VAL A 155 -88.19 55.13 -22.12
C VAL A 155 -89.68 54.88 -21.91
N ARG A 156 -90.07 54.16 -20.87
CA ARG A 156 -91.48 53.89 -20.56
C ARG A 156 -92.25 55.13 -20.07
N SER A 157 -91.60 56.09 -19.40
CA SER A 157 -92.26 57.35 -19.03
C SER A 157 -92.47 58.22 -20.25
N VAL A 158 -91.44 58.38 -21.10
CA VAL A 158 -91.53 59.12 -22.37
C VAL A 158 -92.61 58.52 -23.26
N HIS A 159 -92.64 57.19 -23.41
CA HIS A 159 -93.69 56.52 -24.18
C HIS A 159 -95.10 56.83 -23.63
N ARG A 160 -95.29 56.87 -22.31
CA ARG A 160 -96.59 57.22 -21.70
C ARG A 160 -96.99 58.67 -21.93
N GLU A 161 -96.05 59.61 -21.84
CA GLU A 161 -96.30 61.03 -22.15
C GLU A 161 -96.72 61.20 -23.61
N VAL A 162 -96.00 60.59 -24.54
CA VAL A 162 -96.34 60.61 -25.97
C VAL A 162 -97.70 59.97 -26.24
N SER A 163 -98.04 58.87 -25.55
CA SER A 163 -99.30 58.14 -25.76
C SER A 163 -100.51 58.80 -25.10
N GLY A 164 -100.32 59.61 -24.05
CA GLY A 164 -101.40 60.31 -23.32
C GLY A 164 -101.63 61.75 -23.75
N GLY A 165 -100.77 62.29 -24.64
CA GLY A 165 -100.92 63.61 -25.27
C GLY A 165 -101.72 63.60 -26.57
N LEU A 166 -102.33 62.47 -26.93
CA LEU A 166 -103.36 62.30 -27.97
C LEU A 166 -104.72 62.09 -27.30
#